data_AF-A0A101HLA3-F1
#
_entry.id   AF-A0A101HLA3-F1
#
_cell.length_a   1.000
_cell.length_b   1.000
_cell.length_c   1.000
_cell.angle_alpha   90.00
_cell.angle_beta   90.00
_cell.angle_gamma   90.00
#
_symmetry.space_group_name_H-M   'P 1'
#
loop_
_entity.id
_entity.type
_entity.pdbx_description
1 polymer ?
#
loop_
_entity_poly.entity_id
_entity_poly.type
_entity_poly.pdbx_seq_one_letter_code
_entity_poly.pdbx_strand_id
1 'polypeptide(L)'
;TVFIVIIPVIFLQIPNVRESVLPEDLEVVAELSLGFDLSWMISGSVIVSRFVQGFLGYGPGTYSIAYNKFKPLDTSVLVLGDSTFQTGVSEVLTKVTTGGLLWFLIWLFVGFLIVRAFIKDLKDAREINDKGGAWRFLIIDITLLVLFVASFFFPFTILITFLLLTLVSIRSIIREYLQRSPGDKFILKFWAVNLDTPSNANKSLYNFNIFLTVIVGILSVSILGVWFARTVSSFHVLRAEAYSIRENRKYQDDAEAQPTLEEREEFILTMDDYYSKALTLDGNNPLYNRKKTLILLEQLSVVAEAYSQIPEDDTEQRDQYLQAVMALKSNAVEFARKTTDISPAVYANWLTRSTVFTGLVGAGFDEHVSDATNSLEMAITLNPLNYQLYYTLSQVYIVDGDQETALQYLSGVLQINPRHIPSILLVADLSKEAEDLETYAAYLQAAKLILEQEEATELELYQEIVKALEEVDAGDVELPEDLDLEGAEGEEGLEELEEGGEEKETLDPDLGNL
;
A
#
# COMPACT_ATOMS: atom_id res chain seq x y z
N THR A 1 -2.57 17.63 -31.54
CA THR A 1 -1.69 16.53 -31.12
C THR A 1 -1.92 16.14 -29.67
N VAL A 2 -1.75 17.01 -28.68
CA VAL A 2 -2.03 16.66 -27.26
C VAL A 2 -3.47 16.18 -27.04
N PHE A 3 -4.50 16.89 -27.53
CA PHE A 3 -5.90 16.42 -27.47
C PHE A 3 -6.19 15.14 -28.25
N ILE A 4 -5.48 14.91 -29.36
CA ILE A 4 -5.65 13.71 -30.20
C ILE A 4 -5.08 12.47 -29.48
N VAL A 5 -4.17 12.66 -28.52
CA VAL A 5 -3.59 11.57 -27.73
C VAL A 5 -4.29 11.43 -26.39
N ILE A 6 -4.55 12.53 -25.69
CA ILE A 6 -5.16 12.52 -24.35
C ILE A 6 -6.59 11.99 -24.39
N ILE A 7 -7.42 12.42 -25.36
CA ILE A 7 -8.82 12.01 -25.40
C ILE A 7 -8.94 10.48 -25.61
N PRO A 8 -8.30 9.86 -26.61
CA PRO A 8 -8.33 8.41 -26.77
C PRO A 8 -7.71 7.66 -25.59
N VAL A 9 -6.65 8.19 -24.97
CA VAL A 9 -6.04 7.56 -23.79
C VAL A 9 -7.00 7.56 -22.60
N ILE A 10 -7.74 8.65 -22.37
CA ILE A 10 -8.78 8.72 -21.34
C ILE A 10 -9.88 7.69 -21.64
N PHE A 11 -10.31 7.60 -22.91
CA PHE A 11 -11.33 6.63 -23.31
C PHE A 11 -10.87 5.19 -23.16
N LEU A 12 -9.62 4.85 -23.49
CA LEU A 12 -9.07 3.49 -23.33
C LEU A 12 -8.91 3.05 -21.86
N GLN A 13 -8.98 3.98 -20.90
CA GLN A 13 -9.01 3.59 -19.48
C GLN A 13 -10.38 3.10 -19.03
N ILE A 14 -11.47 3.46 -19.73
CA ILE A 14 -12.81 2.95 -19.46
C ILE A 14 -12.87 1.49 -19.96
N PRO A 15 -13.14 0.49 -19.09
CA PRO A 15 -13.14 -0.94 -19.44
C PRO A 15 -13.96 -1.24 -20.71
N ASN A 16 -15.23 -0.81 -20.74
CA ASN A 16 -16.15 -1.09 -21.85
C ASN A 16 -15.65 -0.50 -23.20
N VAL A 17 -14.96 0.64 -23.14
CA VAL A 17 -14.39 1.26 -24.35
C VAL A 17 -13.09 0.58 -24.75
N ARG A 18 -12.32 0.10 -23.77
CA ARG A 18 -11.09 -0.67 -23.98
C ARG A 18 -11.39 -1.99 -24.67
N GLU A 19 -12.35 -2.76 -24.16
CA GLU A 19 -12.78 -4.04 -24.73
C GLU A 19 -13.40 -3.88 -26.12
N SER A 20 -14.15 -2.81 -26.36
CA SER A 20 -14.70 -2.54 -27.69
C SER A 20 -13.66 -2.11 -28.73
N VAL A 21 -12.47 -1.64 -28.31
CA VAL A 21 -11.47 -1.04 -29.20
C VAL A 21 -10.21 -1.90 -29.33
N LEU A 22 -9.84 -2.66 -28.30
CA LEU A 22 -8.70 -3.55 -28.31
C LEU A 22 -9.11 -4.95 -28.78
N PRO A 23 -8.28 -5.64 -29.59
CA PRO A 23 -8.57 -6.99 -30.02
C PRO A 23 -8.42 -7.99 -28.86
N GLU A 24 -9.25 -9.04 -28.85
CA GLU A 24 -9.37 -10.05 -27.78
C GLU A 24 -8.06 -10.82 -27.50
N ASP A 25 -7.08 -10.78 -28.41
CA ASP A 25 -5.78 -11.45 -28.29
C ASP A 25 -4.71 -10.61 -27.57
N LEU A 26 -5.03 -9.36 -27.20
CA LEU A 26 -4.12 -8.49 -26.48
C LEU A 26 -4.29 -8.64 -24.97
N GLU A 27 -3.45 -9.45 -24.34
CA GLU A 27 -3.33 -9.52 -22.87
C GLU A 27 -2.77 -8.20 -22.31
N VAL A 28 -3.66 -7.25 -22.04
CA VAL A 28 -3.29 -6.00 -21.36
C VAL A 28 -3.25 -6.27 -19.87
N VAL A 29 -2.04 -6.32 -19.30
CA VAL A 29 -1.86 -6.27 -17.85
C VAL A 29 -2.33 -4.88 -17.38
N ALA A 30 -3.58 -4.80 -16.94
CA ALA A 30 -4.14 -3.60 -16.34
C ALA A 30 -3.65 -3.47 -14.90
N GLU A 31 -3.28 -2.24 -14.50
CA GLU A 31 -3.01 -1.94 -13.09
C GLU A 31 -4.32 -2.09 -12.31
N LEU A 32 -4.33 -2.97 -11.30
CA LEU A 32 -5.46 -3.12 -10.40
C LEU A 32 -5.72 -1.78 -9.70
N SER A 33 -6.92 -1.23 -9.86
CA SER A 33 -7.29 0.07 -9.31
C SER A 33 -8.52 -0.05 -8.42
N LEU A 34 -8.61 0.78 -7.38
CA LEU A 34 -9.78 0.81 -6.52
C LEU A 34 -11.00 1.36 -7.26
N GLY A 35 -12.17 0.78 -7.01
CA GLY A 35 -13.45 1.35 -7.42
C GLY A 35 -13.72 2.72 -6.77
N PHE A 36 -14.66 3.46 -7.36
CA PHE A 36 -15.05 4.77 -6.85
C PHE A 36 -15.72 4.70 -5.49
N ASP A 37 -16.63 3.73 -5.28
CA ASP A 37 -17.38 3.59 -4.04
C ASP A 37 -16.46 3.28 -2.84
N LEU A 38 -15.51 2.37 -3.05
CA LEU A 38 -14.50 2.03 -2.06
C LEU A 38 -13.60 3.24 -1.74
N SER A 39 -13.12 3.95 -2.76
CA SER A 39 -12.31 5.16 -2.59
C SER A 39 -13.07 6.26 -1.84
N TRP A 40 -14.35 6.46 -2.17
CA TRP A 40 -15.24 7.42 -1.54
C TRP A 40 -15.48 7.07 -0.07
N MET A 41 -15.78 5.80 0.24
CA MET A 41 -16.02 5.33 1.60
C MET A 41 -14.79 5.52 2.49
N ILE A 42 -13.60 5.23 1.97
CA ILE A 42 -12.33 5.46 2.68
C ILE A 42 -12.13 6.96 2.93
N SER A 43 -12.26 7.81 1.90
CA SER A 43 -12.15 9.27 2.05
C SER A 43 -13.15 9.82 3.07
N GLY A 44 -14.40 9.39 3.00
CA GLY A 44 -15.46 9.77 3.94
C GLY A 44 -15.13 9.35 5.37
N SER A 45 -14.67 8.11 5.56
CA SER A 45 -14.24 7.58 6.85
C SER A 45 -13.10 8.38 7.46
N VAL A 46 -12.11 8.79 6.67
CA VAL A 46 -11.03 9.68 7.14
C VAL A 46 -11.59 11.02 7.63
N ILE A 47 -12.51 11.63 6.89
CA ILE A 47 -13.11 12.93 7.24
C ILE A 47 -13.80 12.86 8.61
N VAL A 48 -14.54 11.79 8.87
CA VAL A 48 -15.33 11.65 10.11
C VAL A 48 -14.56 11.00 11.26
N SER A 49 -13.39 10.40 11.00
CA SER A 49 -12.63 9.65 12.00
C SER A 49 -12.21 10.47 13.22
N ARG A 50 -11.58 11.63 12.99
CA ARG A 50 -11.04 12.54 14.00
C ARG A 50 -10.92 13.94 13.41
N PHE A 51 -11.10 14.98 14.22
CA PHE A 51 -11.07 16.37 13.73
C PHE A 51 -9.77 16.73 12.97
N VAL A 52 -8.60 16.37 13.53
CA VAL A 52 -7.31 16.71 12.91
C VAL A 52 -7.13 15.95 11.59
N GLN A 53 -7.42 14.64 11.59
CA GLN A 53 -7.35 13.79 10.39
C GLN A 53 -8.36 14.22 9.33
N GLY A 54 -9.57 14.63 9.71
CA GLY A 54 -10.55 15.10 8.75
C GLY A 54 -10.14 16.43 8.11
N PHE A 55 -9.49 17.32 8.85
CA PHE A 55 -9.04 18.60 8.32
C PHE A 55 -7.72 18.52 7.55
N LEU A 56 -6.73 17.75 8.04
CA LEU A 56 -5.36 17.68 7.49
C LEU A 56 -5.02 16.36 6.78
N GLY A 57 -5.87 15.35 6.88
CA GLY A 57 -5.61 14.00 6.38
C GLY A 57 -4.53 13.26 7.15
N TYR A 58 -4.02 12.18 6.55
CA TYR A 58 -2.91 11.37 7.07
C TYR A 58 -1.52 11.83 6.58
N GLY A 59 -1.45 12.90 5.79
CA GLY A 59 -0.24 13.41 5.15
C GLY A 59 -0.02 12.87 3.72
N PRO A 60 0.83 13.50 2.91
CA PRO A 60 1.10 13.05 1.54
C PRO A 60 1.71 11.64 1.50
N GLY A 61 1.23 10.80 0.58
CA GLY A 61 1.78 9.46 0.35
C GLY A 61 1.37 8.41 1.38
N THR A 62 0.34 8.67 2.19
CA THR A 62 -0.14 7.76 3.24
C THR A 62 -1.53 7.19 2.99
N TYR A 63 -1.99 7.19 1.74
CA TYR A 63 -3.30 6.64 1.37
C TYR A 63 -3.44 5.18 1.82
N SER A 64 -2.36 4.39 1.69
CA SER A 64 -2.31 2.99 2.15
C SER A 64 -2.61 2.82 3.64
N ILE A 65 -2.25 3.78 4.48
CA ILE A 65 -2.59 3.75 5.92
C ILE A 65 -4.10 3.91 6.11
N ALA A 66 -4.73 4.82 5.37
CA ALA A 66 -6.18 5.00 5.44
C ALA A 66 -6.94 3.81 4.83
N TYR A 67 -6.46 3.28 3.70
CA TYR A 67 -7.03 2.11 3.05
C TYR A 67 -7.06 0.91 3.99
N ASN A 68 -5.91 0.54 4.57
CA ASN A 68 -5.84 -0.61 5.49
C ASN A 68 -6.75 -0.43 6.70
N LYS A 69 -6.91 0.81 7.19
CA LYS A 69 -7.71 1.08 8.37
C LYS A 69 -9.23 1.12 8.12
N PHE A 70 -9.66 1.61 6.96
CA PHE A 70 -11.06 1.97 6.69
C PHE A 70 -11.68 1.23 5.50
N LYS A 71 -10.99 0.26 4.90
CA LYS A 71 -11.62 -0.62 3.92
C LYS A 71 -12.85 -1.31 4.56
N PRO A 72 -14.01 -1.35 3.89
CA PRO A 72 -15.19 -2.04 4.38
C PRO A 72 -15.02 -3.55 4.30
N LEU A 73 -15.84 -4.25 5.08
CA LEU A 73 -16.01 -5.69 4.93
C LEU A 73 -17.02 -5.91 3.80
N ASP A 74 -16.50 -6.25 2.63
CA ASP A 74 -17.24 -6.47 1.38
C ASP A 74 -16.57 -7.62 0.61
N THR A 75 -17.34 -8.36 -0.19
CA THR A 75 -16.86 -9.51 -0.98
C THR A 75 -15.73 -9.09 -1.93
N SER A 76 -15.87 -7.93 -2.56
CA SER A 76 -14.85 -7.32 -3.41
C SER A 76 -13.50 -7.13 -2.68
N VAL A 77 -13.53 -6.75 -1.40
CA VAL A 77 -12.35 -6.54 -0.58
C VAL A 77 -11.72 -7.85 -0.11
N LEU A 78 -12.54 -8.88 0.11
CA LEU A 78 -12.05 -10.23 0.42
C LEU A 78 -11.27 -10.84 -0.75
N VAL A 79 -11.76 -10.66 -1.98
CA VAL A 79 -11.06 -11.09 -3.21
C VAL A 79 -9.71 -10.39 -3.36
N LEU A 80 -9.61 -9.11 -2.98
CA LEU A 80 -8.35 -8.35 -3.00
C LEU A 80 -7.32 -8.84 -1.98
N GLY A 81 -7.74 -9.62 -0.98
CA GLY A 81 -6.90 -10.19 0.07
C GLY A 81 -6.04 -9.15 0.80
N ASP A 82 -4.74 -9.40 0.84
CA ASP A 82 -3.74 -8.55 1.52
C ASP A 82 -3.18 -7.41 0.67
N SER A 83 -3.76 -7.18 -0.52
CA SER A 83 -3.36 -6.11 -1.41
C SER A 83 -3.56 -4.74 -0.75
N THR A 84 -2.52 -3.91 -0.78
CA THR A 84 -2.56 -2.54 -0.23
C THR A 84 -2.39 -1.52 -1.35
N PHE A 85 -3.32 -0.58 -1.46
CA PHE A 85 -3.30 0.45 -2.49
C PHE A 85 -2.62 1.74 -2.02
N GLN A 86 -1.84 2.37 -2.90
CA GLN A 86 -1.12 3.62 -2.61
C GLN A 86 -1.87 4.89 -3.02
N THR A 87 -2.94 4.74 -3.79
CA THR A 87 -3.81 5.81 -4.30
C THR A 87 -5.24 5.32 -4.38
N GLY A 88 -6.20 6.25 -4.31
CA GLY A 88 -7.59 5.96 -4.66
C GLY A 88 -7.82 6.06 -6.17
N VAL A 89 -9.07 5.87 -6.58
CA VAL A 89 -9.48 5.94 -8.00
C VAL A 89 -9.21 7.30 -8.63
N SER A 90 -9.18 8.38 -7.83
CA SER A 90 -8.97 9.73 -8.33
C SER A 90 -7.96 10.52 -7.50
N GLU A 91 -7.35 11.51 -8.15
CA GLU A 91 -6.43 12.44 -7.49
C GLU A 91 -7.16 13.20 -6.37
N VAL A 92 -8.40 13.63 -6.61
CA VAL A 92 -9.19 14.34 -5.60
C VAL A 92 -9.43 13.47 -4.37
N LEU A 93 -9.89 12.23 -4.53
CA LEU A 93 -10.15 11.34 -3.39
C LEU A 93 -8.86 10.96 -2.67
N THR A 94 -7.79 10.67 -3.43
CA THR A 94 -6.46 10.41 -2.86
C THR A 94 -6.01 11.55 -1.97
N LYS A 95 -6.24 12.78 -2.41
CA LYS A 95 -5.79 13.98 -1.71
C LYS A 95 -6.74 14.46 -0.62
N VAL A 96 -8.02 14.13 -0.69
CA VAL A 96 -8.95 14.26 0.45
C VAL A 96 -8.52 13.31 1.56
N THR A 97 -8.22 12.05 1.24
CA THR A 97 -7.75 11.06 2.22
C THR A 97 -6.40 11.45 2.84
N THR A 98 -5.46 11.92 2.02
CA THR A 98 -4.09 12.26 2.47
C THR A 98 -3.95 13.67 3.01
N GLY A 99 -4.65 14.66 2.46
CA GLY A 99 -4.54 16.08 2.82
C GLY A 99 -5.77 16.67 3.51
N GLY A 100 -6.82 15.88 3.71
CA GLY A 100 -8.04 16.28 4.40
C GLY A 100 -8.87 17.31 3.63
N LEU A 101 -9.86 17.87 4.33
CA LEU A 101 -10.72 18.93 3.80
C LEU A 101 -9.93 20.21 3.44
N LEU A 102 -8.83 20.50 4.13
CA LEU A 102 -7.98 21.65 3.80
C LEU A 102 -7.46 21.53 2.36
N TRP A 103 -6.93 20.36 1.99
CA TRP A 103 -6.43 20.16 0.64
C TRP A 103 -7.54 20.24 -0.40
N PHE A 104 -8.70 19.65 -0.10
CA PHE A 104 -9.86 19.72 -0.99
C PHE A 104 -10.28 21.17 -1.27
N LEU A 105 -10.35 22.01 -0.22
CA LEU A 105 -10.67 23.43 -0.37
C LEU A 105 -9.60 24.18 -1.18
N ILE A 106 -8.32 23.87 -0.98
CA ILE A 106 -7.22 24.43 -1.79
C ILE A 106 -7.38 24.01 -3.26
N TRP A 107 -7.72 22.75 -3.53
CA TRP A 107 -7.89 22.23 -4.88
C TRP A 107 -9.10 22.86 -5.58
N LEU A 108 -10.23 23.01 -4.89
CA LEU A 108 -11.39 23.74 -5.39
C LEU A 108 -11.06 25.22 -5.67
N PHE A 109 -10.25 25.85 -4.83
CA PHE A 109 -9.80 27.22 -5.06
C PHE A 109 -8.89 27.31 -6.31
N VAL A 110 -7.98 26.36 -6.51
CA VAL A 110 -7.17 26.26 -7.74
C VAL A 110 -8.06 26.06 -8.97
N GLY A 111 -9.06 25.19 -8.88
CA GLY A 111 -10.07 25.00 -9.93
C GLY A 111 -10.82 26.28 -10.27
N PHE A 112 -11.30 26.99 -9.24
CA PHE A 112 -11.93 28.29 -9.40
C PHE A 112 -11.00 29.31 -10.10
N LEU A 113 -9.72 29.33 -9.74
CA LEU A 113 -8.73 30.20 -10.40
C LEU A 113 -8.53 29.83 -11.87
N ILE A 114 -8.45 28.54 -12.21
CA ILE A 114 -8.32 28.05 -13.59
C ILE A 114 -9.56 28.43 -14.42
N VAL A 115 -10.76 28.20 -13.90
CA VAL A 115 -12.02 28.53 -14.58
C VAL A 115 -12.14 30.04 -14.77
N ARG A 116 -11.88 30.83 -13.71
CA ARG A 116 -11.91 32.30 -13.78
C ARG A 116 -10.89 32.83 -14.79
N ALA A 117 -9.69 32.25 -14.81
CA ALA A 117 -8.65 32.54 -15.77
C ALA A 117 -9.12 32.30 -17.21
N PHE A 118 -9.64 31.10 -17.49
CA PHE A 118 -10.13 30.73 -18.81
C PHE A 118 -11.26 31.65 -19.29
N ILE A 119 -12.25 31.96 -18.43
CA ILE A 119 -13.34 32.87 -18.79
C ILE A 119 -12.82 34.26 -19.14
N LYS A 120 -11.83 34.77 -18.40
CA LYS A 120 -11.19 36.05 -18.71
C LYS A 120 -10.46 35.99 -20.04
N ASP A 121 -9.70 34.92 -20.27
CA ASP A 121 -8.88 34.75 -21.45
C ASP A 121 -9.74 34.56 -22.72
N LEU A 122 -10.90 33.91 -22.59
CA LEU A 122 -11.89 33.79 -23.66
C LEU A 122 -12.51 35.15 -24.05
N LYS A 123 -12.68 36.06 -23.08
CA LYS A 123 -13.15 37.44 -23.35
C LYS A 123 -12.05 38.25 -24.02
N ASP A 124 -10.85 38.24 -23.45
CA ASP A 124 -9.68 38.99 -23.95
C ASP A 124 -9.31 38.51 -25.37
N ALA A 125 -9.44 37.22 -25.68
CA ALA A 125 -9.15 36.64 -27.00
C ALA A 125 -9.99 37.24 -28.15
N ARG A 126 -11.16 37.83 -27.87
CA ARG A 126 -11.97 38.52 -28.89
C ARG A 126 -11.36 39.87 -29.30
N GLU A 127 -10.55 40.47 -28.43
CA GLU A 127 -9.96 41.80 -28.62
C GLU A 127 -8.50 41.73 -29.12
N ILE A 128 -7.87 40.55 -29.10
CA ILE A 128 -6.50 40.34 -29.56
C ILE A 128 -6.41 40.39 -31.10
N ASN A 129 -5.50 41.22 -31.62
CA ASN A 129 -5.27 41.39 -33.07
C ASN A 129 -4.77 40.10 -33.76
N ASP A 130 -3.89 39.33 -33.10
CA ASP A 130 -3.44 38.03 -33.60
C ASP A 130 -4.43 36.92 -33.21
N LYS A 131 -5.41 36.69 -34.08
CA LYS A 131 -6.40 35.61 -33.91
C LYS A 131 -5.76 34.23 -33.85
N GLY A 132 -4.65 34.00 -34.55
CA GLY A 132 -3.97 32.70 -34.59
C GLY A 132 -3.27 32.39 -33.27
N GLY A 133 -2.55 33.37 -32.71
CA GLY A 133 -1.95 33.30 -31.39
C GLY A 133 -2.98 33.15 -30.27
N ALA A 134 -4.08 33.90 -30.34
CA ALA A 134 -5.18 33.80 -29.37
C ALA A 134 -5.81 32.39 -29.32
N TRP A 135 -6.07 31.78 -30.48
CA TRP A 135 -6.59 30.40 -30.54
C TRP A 135 -5.63 29.36 -29.96
N ARG A 136 -4.32 29.49 -30.23
CA ARG A 136 -3.31 28.58 -29.67
C ARG A 136 -3.17 28.73 -28.15
N PHE A 137 -3.35 29.94 -27.63
CA PHE A 137 -3.37 30.20 -26.19
C PHE A 137 -4.60 29.56 -25.52
N LEU A 138 -5.79 29.71 -26.10
CA LEU A 138 -7.01 29.08 -25.57
C LEU A 138 -6.92 27.55 -25.54
N ILE A 139 -6.21 26.92 -26.47
CA ILE A 139 -5.95 25.46 -26.42
C ILE A 139 -5.21 25.08 -25.13
N ILE A 140 -4.27 25.90 -24.66
CA ILE A 140 -3.55 25.65 -23.40
C ILE A 140 -4.50 25.77 -22.21
N ASP A 141 -5.37 26.78 -22.19
CA ASP A 141 -6.37 26.93 -21.13
C ASP A 141 -7.36 25.76 -21.10
N ILE A 142 -7.84 25.29 -22.26
CA ILE A 142 -8.72 24.12 -22.36
C ILE A 142 -7.98 22.88 -21.87
N THR A 143 -6.69 22.71 -22.23
CA THR A 143 -5.89 21.57 -21.76
C THR A 143 -5.76 21.58 -20.25
N LEU A 144 -5.52 22.76 -19.65
CA LEU A 144 -5.47 22.93 -18.20
C LEU A 144 -6.81 22.59 -17.54
N LEU A 145 -7.92 23.02 -18.14
CA LEU A 145 -9.26 22.71 -17.64
C LEU A 145 -9.54 21.21 -17.70
N VAL A 146 -9.21 20.56 -18.83
CA VAL A 146 -9.39 19.12 -19.00
C VAL A 146 -8.53 18.34 -18.00
N LEU A 147 -7.27 18.72 -17.81
CA LEU A 147 -6.44 18.11 -16.78
C LEU A 147 -7.05 18.32 -15.40
N PHE A 148 -7.47 19.54 -15.04
CA PHE A 148 -8.11 19.78 -13.75
C PHE A 148 -9.37 18.91 -13.56
N VAL A 149 -10.25 18.79 -14.56
CA VAL A 149 -11.43 17.92 -14.50
C VAL A 149 -11.04 16.44 -14.39
N ALA A 150 -10.01 16.01 -15.11
CA ALA A 150 -9.50 14.64 -15.03
C ALA A 150 -9.06 14.24 -13.62
N SER A 151 -8.65 15.19 -12.77
CA SER A 151 -8.29 14.91 -11.36
C SER A 151 -9.43 14.31 -10.53
N PHE A 152 -10.69 14.49 -10.94
CA PHE A 152 -11.85 13.92 -10.26
C PHE A 152 -12.09 12.46 -10.61
N PHE A 153 -11.53 11.99 -11.72
CA PHE A 153 -11.79 10.66 -12.26
C PHE A 153 -10.55 9.77 -12.28
N PHE A 154 -9.34 10.35 -12.23
CA PHE A 154 -8.09 9.62 -12.40
C PHE A 154 -7.04 10.04 -11.38
N PRO A 155 -6.18 9.12 -10.90
CA PRO A 155 -5.07 9.46 -10.02
C PRO A 155 -3.96 10.14 -10.83
N PHE A 156 -3.29 11.14 -10.25
CA PHE A 156 -2.19 11.80 -10.95
C PHE A 156 -0.86 11.17 -10.62
N THR A 157 -0.15 10.74 -11.66
CA THR A 157 1.27 10.47 -11.56
C THR A 157 2.06 11.77 -11.35
N ILE A 158 3.31 11.63 -10.93
CA ILE A 158 4.25 12.76 -10.82
C ILE A 158 4.38 13.50 -12.16
N LEU A 159 4.33 12.78 -13.28
CA LEU A 159 4.42 13.36 -14.63
C LEU A 159 3.20 14.22 -14.96
N ILE A 160 1.99 13.77 -14.64
CA ILE A 160 0.76 14.55 -14.86
C ILE A 160 0.74 15.79 -13.96
N THR A 161 1.14 15.64 -12.70
CA THR A 161 1.27 16.76 -11.77
C THR A 161 2.28 17.79 -12.29
N PHE A 162 3.44 17.34 -12.77
CA PHE A 162 4.47 18.20 -13.35
C PHE A 162 3.97 18.89 -14.63
N LEU A 163 3.25 18.18 -15.49
CA LEU A 163 2.64 18.73 -16.69
C LEU A 163 1.63 19.83 -16.34
N LEU A 164 0.75 19.61 -15.36
CA LEU A 164 -0.21 20.60 -14.88
C LEU A 164 0.52 21.89 -14.44
N LEU A 165 1.53 21.77 -13.58
CA LEU A 165 2.31 22.92 -13.09
C LEU A 165 3.03 23.65 -14.23
N THR A 166 3.64 22.89 -15.15
CA THR A 166 4.33 23.43 -16.31
C THR A 166 3.37 24.21 -17.23
N LEU A 167 2.18 23.68 -17.48
CA LEU A 167 1.16 24.35 -18.28
C LEU A 167 0.66 25.63 -17.60
N VAL A 168 0.50 25.66 -16.28
CA VAL A 168 0.16 26.88 -15.53
C VAL A 168 1.26 27.95 -15.71
N SER A 169 2.53 27.56 -15.65
CA SER A 169 3.66 28.47 -15.88
C SER A 169 3.71 28.96 -17.33
N ILE A 170 3.64 28.07 -18.31
CA ILE A 170 3.66 28.41 -19.75
C ILE A 170 2.50 29.35 -20.10
N ARG A 171 1.28 29.04 -19.61
CA ARG A 171 0.11 29.89 -19.78
C ARG A 171 0.38 31.32 -19.29
N SER A 172 0.96 31.47 -18.11
CA SER A 172 1.26 32.77 -17.52
C SER A 172 2.23 33.58 -18.39
N ILE A 173 3.27 32.93 -18.94
CA ILE A 173 4.25 33.55 -19.84
C ILE A 173 3.60 33.99 -21.16
N ILE A 174 2.80 33.12 -21.78
CA ILE A 174 2.16 33.41 -23.07
C ILE A 174 1.14 34.54 -22.91
N ARG A 175 0.35 34.53 -21.84
CA ARG A 175 -0.61 35.60 -21.54
C ARG A 175 0.08 36.95 -21.49
N GLU A 176 1.22 37.04 -20.79
CA GLU A 176 1.97 38.28 -20.69
C GLU A 176 2.54 38.71 -22.06
N TYR A 177 3.03 37.76 -22.86
CA TYR A 177 3.49 38.06 -24.22
C TYR A 177 2.37 38.61 -25.12
N LEU A 178 1.16 38.03 -25.06
CA LEU A 178 0.01 38.45 -25.86
C LEU A 178 -0.61 39.78 -25.40
N GLN A 179 -0.44 40.16 -24.13
CA GLN A 179 -0.99 41.40 -23.55
C GLN A 179 0.01 42.57 -23.51
N ARG A 180 1.31 42.34 -23.75
CA ARG A 180 2.34 43.41 -23.71
C ARG A 180 2.24 44.37 -24.91
N SER A 181 2.07 45.67 -24.60
CA SER A 181 2.79 46.73 -25.31
C SER A 181 4.28 46.67 -24.94
N PRO A 182 5.23 47.05 -25.83
CA PRO A 182 6.66 46.68 -25.76
C PRO A 182 7.51 47.29 -24.62
N GLY A 183 6.91 47.73 -23.51
CA GLY A 183 7.59 48.49 -22.45
C GLY A 183 7.98 47.71 -21.19
N ASP A 184 7.13 46.82 -20.68
CA ASP A 184 7.33 46.31 -19.32
C ASP A 184 8.09 45.00 -19.30
N LYS A 185 9.40 45.10 -19.07
CA LYS A 185 10.24 43.94 -18.77
C LYS A 185 9.96 43.50 -17.33
N PHE A 186 9.39 42.31 -17.16
CA PHE A 186 9.35 41.62 -15.88
C PHE A 186 10.79 41.36 -15.40
N ILE A 187 11.30 42.21 -14.50
CA ILE A 187 12.58 41.96 -13.83
C ILE A 187 12.24 41.10 -12.62
N LEU A 188 12.46 39.79 -12.75
CA LEU A 188 12.52 38.89 -11.62
C LEU A 188 13.81 39.23 -10.86
N LYS A 189 13.74 40.24 -9.98
CA LYS A 189 14.80 40.50 -9.01
C LYS A 189 14.74 39.36 -8.02
N PHE A 190 15.43 38.27 -8.35
CA PHE A 190 15.99 37.44 -7.31
C PHE A 190 16.81 38.35 -6.41
N TRP A 191 16.90 37.95 -5.16
CA TRP A 191 17.58 38.60 -4.06
C TRP A 191 19.12 38.66 -4.26
N ALA A 192 19.54 38.92 -5.49
CA ALA A 192 20.90 39.22 -5.87
C ALA A 192 21.24 40.61 -5.36
N VAL A 193 22.28 40.64 -4.54
CA VAL A 193 23.05 41.82 -4.15
C VAL A 193 23.09 42.84 -5.31
N ASN A 194 22.48 44.01 -5.12
CA ASN A 194 22.81 45.16 -5.96
C ASN A 194 24.31 45.41 -5.74
N LEU A 195 25.14 45.15 -6.76
CA LEU A 195 26.59 45.37 -6.73
C LEU A 195 26.97 46.86 -6.83
N ASP A 196 25.98 47.74 -6.95
CA ASP A 196 26.21 49.18 -6.94
C ASP A 196 26.66 49.65 -5.54
N THR A 197 27.75 50.41 -5.55
CA THR A 197 28.53 50.86 -4.39
C THR A 197 27.64 51.42 -3.26
N PRO A 198 27.81 50.95 -2.00
CA PRO A 198 26.93 51.33 -0.91
C PRO A 198 27.14 52.80 -0.54
N SER A 199 26.05 53.57 -0.45
CA SER A 199 26.05 54.74 0.43
C SER A 199 26.08 54.25 1.89
N ASN A 200 26.71 55.00 2.80
CA ASN A 200 26.88 54.59 4.21
C ASN A 200 25.57 54.21 4.94
N ALA A 201 24.41 54.66 4.44
CA ALA A 201 23.09 54.32 4.99
C ALA A 201 22.64 52.87 4.68
N ASN A 202 23.15 52.23 3.61
CA ASN A 202 22.71 50.89 3.16
C ASN A 202 23.69 49.76 3.49
N LYS A 203 24.80 50.03 4.18
CA LYS A 203 25.83 49.02 4.50
C LYS A 203 25.29 47.88 5.38
N SER A 204 24.38 48.16 6.30
CA SER A 204 23.75 47.15 7.15
C SER A 204 22.84 46.21 6.33
N LEU A 205 22.01 46.75 5.43
CA LEU A 205 21.16 45.97 4.53
C LEU A 205 21.98 45.13 3.54
N TYR A 206 23.08 45.67 3.01
CA TYR A 206 24.02 44.94 2.16
C TYR A 206 24.67 43.76 2.90
N ASN A 207 25.18 43.99 4.11
CA ASN A 207 25.77 42.93 4.94
C ASN A 207 24.75 41.86 5.33
N PHE A 208 23.50 42.26 5.65
CA PHE A 208 22.40 41.33 5.90
C PHE A 208 22.07 40.48 4.67
N ASN A 209 22.13 41.06 3.47
CA ASN A 209 21.93 40.33 2.23
C ASN A 209 23.07 39.35 1.91
N ILE A 210 24.32 39.67 2.23
CA ILE A 210 25.40 38.68 2.11
C ILE A 210 25.20 37.54 3.12
N PHE A 211 24.89 37.89 4.37
CA PHE A 211 24.68 36.91 5.44
C PHE A 211 23.59 35.89 5.09
N LEU A 212 22.42 36.34 4.64
CA LEU A 212 21.34 35.43 4.27
C LEU A 212 21.68 34.63 2.99
N THR A 213 22.57 35.10 2.11
CA THR A 213 23.01 34.37 0.90
C THR A 213 23.89 33.21 1.29
N VAL A 214 24.81 33.47 2.23
CA VAL A 214 25.65 32.44 2.81
C VAL A 214 24.79 31.41 3.54
N ILE A 215 23.80 31.83 4.33
CA ILE A 215 22.87 30.90 5.02
C ILE A 215 22.08 30.07 4.02
N VAL A 216 21.44 30.69 3.03
CA VAL A 216 20.66 29.97 2.01
C VAL A 216 21.57 29.03 1.20
N GLY A 217 22.80 29.45 0.89
CA GLY A 217 23.79 28.61 0.21
C GLY A 217 24.18 27.40 1.04
N ILE A 218 24.50 27.58 2.32
CA ILE A 218 24.82 26.49 3.25
C ILE A 218 23.62 25.55 3.38
N LEU A 219 22.42 26.08 3.64
CA LEU A 219 21.20 25.27 3.75
C LEU A 219 20.93 24.49 2.46
N SER A 220 21.09 25.12 1.29
CA SER A 220 20.89 24.47 0.00
C SER A 220 21.88 23.33 -0.21
N VAL A 221 23.17 23.54 0.07
CA VAL A 221 24.20 22.51 -0.03
C VAL A 221 23.94 21.38 0.98
N SER A 222 23.55 21.69 2.22
CA SER A 222 23.18 20.70 3.22
C SER A 222 21.98 19.85 2.79
N ILE A 223 20.92 20.49 2.29
CA ILE A 223 19.72 19.81 1.78
C ILE A 223 20.10 18.92 0.58
N LEU A 224 20.87 19.44 -0.38
CA LEU A 224 21.35 18.66 -1.52
C LEU A 224 22.21 17.47 -1.08
N GLY A 225 23.07 17.65 -0.08
CA GLY A 225 23.87 16.57 0.51
C GLY A 225 23.01 15.46 1.11
N VAL A 226 21.96 15.82 1.86
CA VAL A 226 20.99 14.84 2.41
C VAL A 226 20.25 14.11 1.29
N TRP A 227 19.76 14.82 0.27
CA TRP A 227 19.09 14.20 -0.87
C TRP A 227 20.02 13.29 -1.68
N PHE A 228 21.27 13.70 -1.87
CA PHE A 228 22.28 12.88 -2.51
C PHE A 228 22.54 11.59 -1.72
N ALA A 229 22.74 11.68 -0.40
CA ALA A 229 22.90 10.51 0.46
C ALA A 229 21.69 9.55 0.39
N ARG A 230 20.46 10.08 0.44
CA ARG A 230 19.23 9.28 0.26
C ARG A 230 19.12 8.63 -1.12
N THR A 231 19.58 9.33 -2.16
CA THR A 231 19.60 8.80 -3.53
C THR A 231 20.58 7.64 -3.64
N VAL A 232 21.79 7.79 -3.11
CA VAL A 232 22.80 6.72 -3.05
C VAL A 232 22.30 5.54 -2.22
N SER A 233 21.66 5.81 -1.07
CA SER A 233 21.02 4.78 -0.25
C SER A 233 19.97 3.98 -1.04
N SER A 234 19.10 4.68 -1.79
CA SER A 234 18.09 4.05 -2.65
C SER A 234 18.71 3.17 -3.74
N PHE A 235 19.85 3.57 -4.31
CA PHE A 235 20.57 2.73 -5.27
C PHE A 235 21.08 1.42 -4.67
N HIS A 236 21.49 1.41 -3.40
CA HIS A 236 21.89 0.16 -2.73
C HIS A 236 20.71 -0.79 -2.57
N VAL A 237 19.55 -0.28 -2.17
CA VAL A 237 18.32 -1.09 -2.09
C VAL A 237 17.89 -1.61 -3.45
N LEU A 238 17.89 -0.76 -4.49
CA LEU A 238 17.58 -1.19 -5.84
C LEU A 238 18.54 -2.28 -6.35
N ARG A 239 19.83 -2.23 -5.95
CA ARG A 239 20.78 -3.30 -6.25
C ARG A 239 20.45 -4.60 -5.54
N ALA A 240 20.02 -4.53 -4.28
CA ALA A 240 19.55 -5.71 -3.53
C ALA A 240 18.36 -6.36 -4.24
N GLU A 241 17.33 -5.57 -4.57
CA GLU A 241 16.12 -6.07 -5.23
C GLU A 241 16.44 -6.63 -6.64
N ALA A 242 17.29 -5.95 -7.41
CA ALA A 242 17.73 -6.45 -8.71
C ALA A 242 18.57 -7.75 -8.60
N TYR A 243 19.31 -7.93 -7.51
CA TYR A 243 20.04 -9.15 -7.22
C TYR A 243 19.07 -10.28 -6.85
N SER A 244 18.11 -10.04 -5.96
CA SER A 244 17.06 -11.01 -5.61
C SER A 244 16.26 -11.49 -6.82
N ILE A 245 15.84 -10.58 -7.71
CA ILE A 245 15.15 -10.97 -8.94
C ILE A 245 16.04 -11.84 -9.83
N ARG A 246 17.34 -11.53 -9.93
CA ARG A 246 18.28 -12.32 -10.75
C ARG A 246 18.48 -13.73 -10.19
N GLU A 247 18.64 -13.85 -8.87
CA GLU A 247 18.84 -15.13 -8.21
C GLU A 247 17.57 -15.99 -8.28
N ASN A 248 16.39 -15.42 -8.01
CA ASN A 248 15.13 -16.15 -8.11
C ASN A 248 14.85 -16.66 -9.53
N ARG A 249 15.26 -15.93 -10.58
CA ARG A 249 15.11 -16.39 -11.98
C ARG A 249 15.89 -17.65 -12.30
N LYS A 250 16.94 -18.00 -11.55
CA LYS A 250 17.72 -19.23 -11.80
C LYS A 250 16.89 -20.50 -11.58
N TYR A 251 15.87 -20.41 -10.72
CA TYR A 251 15.05 -21.54 -10.29
C TYR A 251 13.61 -21.42 -10.80
N GLN A 252 13.30 -20.44 -11.65
CA GLN A 252 11.92 -20.17 -12.11
C GLN A 252 11.42 -21.22 -13.11
N ASP A 253 12.30 -21.78 -13.93
CA ASP A 253 11.94 -22.70 -15.03
C ASP A 253 11.92 -24.18 -14.59
N ASP A 254 12.45 -24.49 -13.40
CA ASP A 254 12.54 -25.84 -12.87
C ASP A 254 11.97 -25.87 -11.44
N ALA A 255 10.73 -26.36 -11.32
CA ALA A 255 10.01 -26.41 -10.05
C ALA A 255 10.67 -27.33 -9.01
N GLU A 256 11.56 -28.24 -9.43
CA GLU A 256 12.28 -29.15 -8.52
C GLU A 256 13.65 -28.60 -8.11
N ALA A 257 14.18 -27.59 -8.82
CA ALA A 257 15.46 -26.98 -8.51
C ALA A 257 15.34 -26.03 -7.30
N GLN A 258 15.87 -26.45 -6.16
CA GLN A 258 15.98 -25.61 -4.96
C GLN A 258 17.43 -25.17 -4.72
N PRO A 259 17.65 -23.93 -4.22
CA PRO A 259 18.97 -23.46 -3.88
C PRO A 259 19.57 -24.29 -2.73
N THR A 260 20.86 -24.60 -2.84
CA THR A 260 21.60 -25.27 -1.76
C THR A 260 21.73 -24.36 -0.54
N LEU A 261 22.04 -24.93 0.64
CA LEU A 261 22.23 -24.16 1.87
C LEU A 261 23.33 -23.10 1.72
N GLU A 262 24.44 -23.44 1.04
CA GLU A 262 25.54 -22.52 0.75
C GLU A 262 25.11 -21.36 -0.17
N GLU A 263 24.33 -21.65 -1.22
CA GLU A 263 23.79 -20.62 -2.12
C GLU A 263 22.81 -19.70 -1.40
N ARG A 264 21.96 -20.24 -0.52
CA ARG A 264 21.06 -19.45 0.33
C ARG A 264 21.83 -18.54 1.26
N GLU A 265 22.89 -19.05 1.91
CA GLU A 265 23.74 -18.25 2.79
C GLU A 265 24.43 -17.11 2.04
N GLU A 266 25.03 -17.38 0.88
CA GLU A 266 25.67 -16.34 0.05
C GLU A 266 24.66 -15.26 -0.39
N PHE A 267 23.47 -15.68 -0.81
CA PHE A 267 22.39 -14.79 -1.18
C PHE A 267 22.02 -13.85 -0.03
N ILE A 268 21.78 -14.40 1.16
CA ILE A 268 21.36 -13.64 2.35
C ILE A 268 22.44 -12.66 2.78
N LEU A 269 23.71 -13.08 2.86
CA LEU A 269 24.82 -12.22 3.23
C LEU A 269 25.01 -11.05 2.26
N THR A 270 24.82 -11.31 0.96
CA THR A 270 24.89 -10.27 -0.08
C THR A 270 23.74 -9.26 0.06
N MET A 271 22.52 -9.75 0.32
CA MET A 271 21.37 -8.88 0.59
C MET A 271 21.58 -8.04 1.85
N ASP A 272 22.10 -8.66 2.91
CA ASP A 272 22.40 -8.03 4.19
C ASP A 272 23.40 -6.87 4.06
N ASP A 273 24.45 -7.05 3.26
CA ASP A 273 25.45 -6.02 2.94
C ASP A 273 24.84 -4.82 2.21
N TYR A 274 24.01 -5.07 1.19
CA TYR A 274 23.35 -3.97 0.47
C TYR A 274 22.43 -3.15 1.39
N TYR A 275 21.61 -3.81 2.22
CA TYR A 275 20.75 -3.11 3.17
C TYR A 275 21.55 -2.40 4.26
N SER A 276 22.65 -2.98 4.74
CA SER A 276 23.58 -2.32 5.67
C SER A 276 24.12 -1.03 5.07
N LYS A 277 24.64 -1.07 3.85
CA LYS A 277 25.16 0.11 3.14
C LYS A 277 24.09 1.18 2.97
N ALA A 278 22.87 0.79 2.60
CA ALA A 278 21.74 1.73 2.51
C ALA A 278 21.45 2.41 3.87
N LEU A 279 21.41 1.63 4.95
CA LEU A 279 21.11 2.11 6.30
C LEU A 279 22.24 2.97 6.89
N THR A 280 23.50 2.84 6.47
CA THR A 280 24.55 3.79 6.87
C THR A 280 24.28 5.21 6.38
N LEU A 281 23.56 5.37 5.27
CA LEU A 281 23.24 6.65 4.64
C LEU A 281 21.85 7.16 5.03
N ASP A 282 20.88 6.26 5.25
CA ASP A 282 19.49 6.59 5.61
C ASP A 282 18.97 5.65 6.71
N GLY A 283 19.58 5.74 7.89
CA GLY A 283 19.33 4.81 9.00
C GLY A 283 17.92 4.87 9.60
N ASN A 284 17.17 5.94 9.34
CA ASN A 284 15.81 6.16 9.84
C ASN A 284 14.75 5.87 8.77
N ASN A 285 15.10 5.15 7.71
CA ASN A 285 14.12 4.74 6.71
C ASN A 285 13.37 3.48 7.18
N PRO A 286 12.04 3.54 7.41
CA PRO A 286 11.30 2.40 7.94
C PRO A 286 11.29 1.21 6.97
N LEU A 287 11.23 1.46 5.66
CA LEU A 287 11.26 0.41 4.64
C LEU A 287 12.59 -0.36 4.67
N TYR A 288 13.72 0.34 4.81
CA TYR A 288 15.05 -0.30 4.80
C TYR A 288 15.28 -1.09 6.07
N ASN A 289 14.86 -0.55 7.23
CA ASN A 289 14.91 -1.30 8.49
C ASN A 289 14.00 -2.54 8.42
N ARG A 290 12.83 -2.45 7.78
CA ARG A 290 11.93 -3.59 7.58
C ARG A 290 12.55 -4.66 6.69
N LYS A 291 13.09 -4.28 5.52
CA LYS A 291 13.77 -5.20 4.61
C LYS A 291 14.98 -5.87 5.27
N LYS A 292 15.76 -5.11 6.04
CA LYS A 292 16.86 -5.63 6.85
C LYS A 292 16.38 -6.65 7.89
N THR A 293 15.27 -6.36 8.58
CA THR A 293 14.67 -7.28 9.57
C THR A 293 14.30 -8.62 8.93
N LEU A 294 13.67 -8.60 7.75
CA LEU A 294 13.30 -9.81 7.02
C LEU A 294 14.52 -10.63 6.59
N ILE A 295 15.59 -9.98 6.12
CA ILE A 295 16.85 -10.67 5.79
C ILE A 295 17.49 -11.28 7.04
N LEU A 296 17.47 -10.60 8.19
CA LEU A 296 17.99 -11.15 9.45
C LEU A 296 17.19 -12.37 9.93
N LEU A 297 15.87 -12.40 9.70
CA LEU A 297 15.05 -13.58 9.99
C LEU A 297 15.40 -14.76 9.08
N GLU A 298 15.61 -14.51 7.79
CA GLU A 298 16.03 -15.56 6.86
C GLU A 298 17.46 -16.03 7.16
N GLN A 299 18.34 -15.14 7.62
CA GLN A 299 19.65 -15.54 8.10
C GLN A 299 19.55 -16.42 9.36
N LEU A 300 18.64 -16.07 10.28
CA LEU A 300 18.39 -16.86 11.48
C LEU A 300 17.88 -18.27 11.12
N SER A 301 16.99 -18.40 10.14
CA SER A 301 16.47 -19.70 9.70
C SER A 301 17.58 -20.55 9.07
N VAL A 302 18.41 -19.98 8.19
CA VAL A 302 19.55 -20.69 7.58
C VAL A 302 20.58 -21.14 8.62
N VAL A 303 20.91 -20.28 9.60
CA VAL A 303 21.86 -20.64 10.66
C VAL A 303 21.27 -21.70 11.59
N ALA A 304 19.96 -21.65 11.87
CA ALA A 304 19.27 -22.68 12.66
C ALA A 304 19.22 -24.03 11.92
N GLU A 305 18.99 -24.02 10.60
CA GLU A 305 19.04 -25.20 9.75
C GLU A 305 20.46 -25.80 9.75
N ALA A 306 21.48 -24.97 9.54
CA ALA A 306 22.88 -25.38 9.62
C ALA A 306 23.22 -25.98 11.00
N TYR A 307 22.75 -25.37 12.09
CA TYR A 307 22.92 -25.90 13.45
C TYR A 307 22.34 -27.32 13.61
N SER A 308 21.16 -27.58 13.02
CA SER A 308 20.50 -28.89 13.10
C SER A 308 21.27 -30.02 12.42
N GLN A 309 22.18 -29.69 11.49
CA GLN A 309 23.00 -30.66 10.76
C GLN A 309 24.31 -30.99 11.49
N ILE A 310 24.65 -30.27 12.56
CA ILE A 310 25.89 -30.48 13.32
C ILE A 310 25.71 -31.66 14.30
N PRO A 311 26.63 -32.65 14.31
CA PRO A 311 26.61 -33.75 15.27
C PRO A 311 26.53 -33.29 16.73
N GLU A 312 25.79 -34.02 17.57
CA GLU A 312 25.61 -33.64 19.00
C GLU A 312 26.90 -33.64 19.81
N ASP A 313 27.91 -34.40 19.38
CA ASP A 313 29.21 -34.51 20.03
C ASP A 313 30.16 -33.35 19.70
N ASP A 314 29.91 -32.59 18.62
CA ASP A 314 30.69 -31.40 18.29
C ASP A 314 30.20 -30.15 19.05
N THR A 315 30.50 -30.13 20.35
CA THR A 315 30.04 -29.05 21.25
C THR A 315 30.64 -27.68 20.87
N GLU A 316 31.88 -27.64 20.38
CA GLU A 316 32.54 -26.37 20.02
C GLU A 316 31.85 -25.71 18.84
N GLN A 317 31.55 -26.47 17.78
CA GLN A 317 30.87 -25.92 16.61
C GLN A 317 29.43 -25.53 16.95
N ARG A 318 28.71 -26.36 17.73
CA ARG A 318 27.35 -26.03 18.19
C ARG A 318 27.30 -24.75 19.01
N ASP A 319 28.27 -24.51 19.88
CA ASP A 319 28.34 -23.28 20.69
C ASP A 319 28.54 -22.02 19.81
N GLN A 320 29.33 -22.12 18.73
CA GLN A 320 29.53 -21.01 17.80
C GLN A 320 28.25 -20.64 17.04
N TYR A 321 27.53 -21.64 16.53
CA TYR A 321 26.26 -21.42 15.85
C TYR A 321 25.19 -20.91 16.81
N LEU A 322 25.15 -21.41 18.05
CA LEU A 322 24.23 -20.89 19.06
C LEU A 322 24.50 -19.41 19.38
N GLN A 323 25.77 -18.99 19.47
CA GLN A 323 26.12 -17.58 19.62
C GLN A 323 25.67 -16.74 18.42
N ALA A 324 25.82 -17.26 17.20
CA ALA A 324 25.35 -16.60 15.98
C ALA A 324 23.82 -16.44 15.97
N VAL A 325 23.08 -17.50 16.32
CA VAL A 325 21.61 -17.48 16.49
C VAL A 325 21.20 -16.41 17.49
N MET A 326 21.84 -16.35 18.67
CA MET A 326 21.51 -15.36 19.70
C MET A 326 21.81 -13.92 19.25
N ALA A 327 22.90 -13.71 18.52
CA ALA A 327 23.25 -12.40 17.96
C ALA A 327 22.25 -11.97 16.88
N LEU A 328 21.87 -12.88 15.97
CA LEU A 328 20.88 -12.63 14.93
C LEU A 328 19.49 -12.35 15.51
N LYS A 329 19.07 -13.14 16.52
CA LYS A 329 17.85 -12.87 17.29
C LYS A 329 17.83 -11.44 17.82
N SER A 330 18.91 -11.05 18.53
CA SER A 330 19.01 -9.70 19.11
C SER A 330 18.91 -8.62 18.05
N ASN A 331 19.61 -8.77 16.92
CA ASN A 331 19.57 -7.81 15.83
C ASN A 331 18.19 -7.73 15.18
N ALA A 332 17.54 -8.87 14.91
CA ALA A 332 16.20 -8.92 14.33
C ALA A 332 15.18 -8.19 15.21
N VAL A 333 15.22 -8.42 16.54
CA VAL A 333 14.37 -7.73 17.51
C VAL A 333 14.62 -6.23 17.54
N GLU A 334 15.89 -5.80 17.54
CA GLU A 334 16.26 -4.38 17.53
C GLU A 334 15.73 -3.67 16.28
N PHE A 335 16.01 -4.23 15.10
CA PHE A 335 15.56 -3.65 13.83
C PHE A 335 14.02 -3.64 13.72
N ALA A 336 13.35 -4.70 14.17
CA ALA A 336 11.89 -4.77 14.20
C ALA A 336 11.28 -3.66 15.05
N ARG A 337 11.75 -3.47 16.30
CA ARG A 337 11.30 -2.38 17.18
C ARG A 337 11.52 -1.02 16.55
N LYS A 338 12.69 -0.82 15.96
CA LYS A 338 13.04 0.43 15.27
C LYS A 338 12.08 0.78 14.13
N THR A 339 11.57 -0.19 13.37
CA THR A 339 10.56 0.10 12.31
C THR A 339 9.28 0.71 12.88
N THR A 340 8.81 0.19 14.01
CA THR A 340 7.60 0.68 14.70
C THR A 340 7.84 2.01 15.41
N ASP A 341 9.05 2.25 15.93
CA ASP A 341 9.41 3.51 16.57
C ASP A 341 9.49 4.67 15.55
N ILE A 342 10.01 4.38 14.34
CA ILE A 342 10.14 5.38 13.26
C ILE A 342 8.77 5.71 12.65
N SER A 343 7.92 4.72 12.44
CA SER A 343 6.65 4.88 11.72
C SER A 343 5.56 3.97 12.30
N PRO A 344 4.98 4.34 13.45
CA PRO A 344 4.01 3.50 14.16
C PRO A 344 2.65 3.42 13.47
N ALA A 345 2.35 4.31 12.52
CA ALA A 345 1.09 4.30 11.77
C ALA A 345 1.10 3.33 10.57
N VAL A 346 2.24 2.73 10.24
CA VAL A 346 2.38 1.83 9.09
C VAL A 346 2.12 0.40 9.54
N TYR A 347 0.98 -0.16 9.10
CA TYR A 347 0.58 -1.55 9.36
C TYR A 347 1.73 -2.55 9.13
N ALA A 348 2.36 -2.49 7.96
CA ALA A 348 3.39 -3.45 7.57
C ALA A 348 4.65 -3.43 8.47
N ASN A 349 4.88 -2.38 9.26
CA ASN A 349 5.97 -2.36 10.25
C ASN A 349 5.61 -3.21 11.48
N TRP A 350 4.37 -3.09 11.95
CA TRP A 350 3.85 -3.94 13.03
C TRP A 350 3.74 -5.39 12.61
N LEU A 351 3.32 -5.66 11.37
CA LEU A 351 3.32 -7.00 10.80
C LEU A 351 4.73 -7.62 10.79
N THR A 352 5.75 -6.88 10.33
CA THR A 352 7.13 -7.42 10.36
C THR A 352 7.61 -7.66 11.79
N ARG A 353 7.25 -6.77 12.73
CA ARG A 353 7.57 -6.95 14.14
C ARG A 353 6.86 -8.16 14.73
N SER A 354 5.60 -8.39 14.43
CA SER A 354 4.88 -9.59 14.86
C SER A 354 5.52 -10.84 14.27
N THR A 355 5.87 -10.87 12.98
CA THR A 355 6.54 -12.02 12.36
C THR A 355 7.83 -12.41 13.08
N VAL A 356 8.63 -11.42 13.52
CA VAL A 356 9.82 -11.70 14.33
C VAL A 356 9.43 -12.39 15.63
N PHE A 357 8.52 -11.80 16.40
CA PHE A 357 8.19 -12.33 17.73
C PHE A 357 7.40 -13.64 17.67
N THR A 358 6.50 -13.84 16.71
CA THR A 358 5.80 -15.12 16.51
C THR A 358 6.77 -16.21 16.09
N GLY A 359 7.75 -15.90 15.23
CA GLY A 359 8.81 -16.84 14.87
C GLY A 359 9.67 -17.23 16.07
N LEU A 360 9.95 -16.29 16.98
CA LEU A 360 10.68 -16.57 18.22
C LEU A 360 9.86 -17.43 19.19
N VAL A 361 8.57 -17.13 19.36
CA VAL A 361 7.65 -17.94 20.16
C VAL A 361 7.57 -19.36 19.61
N GLY A 362 7.39 -19.53 18.30
CA GLY A 362 7.37 -20.85 17.65
C GLY A 362 8.70 -21.62 17.77
N ALA A 363 9.82 -20.91 17.98
CA ALA A 363 11.12 -21.51 18.27
C ALA A 363 11.35 -21.82 19.77
N GLY A 364 10.34 -21.60 20.63
CA GLY A 364 10.38 -21.89 22.07
C GLY A 364 10.92 -20.75 22.94
N PHE A 365 11.00 -19.52 22.42
CA PHE A 365 11.32 -18.34 23.22
C PHE A 365 10.05 -17.73 23.83
N ASP A 366 9.47 -18.43 24.80
CA ASP A 366 8.19 -18.08 25.44
C ASP A 366 8.21 -16.69 26.10
N GLU A 367 9.39 -16.14 26.43
CA GLU A 367 9.52 -14.78 26.95
C GLU A 367 8.99 -13.70 25.99
N HIS A 368 8.82 -14.03 24.71
CA HIS A 368 8.35 -13.14 23.65
C HIS A 368 6.86 -13.25 23.31
N VAL A 369 6.07 -14.07 24.02
CA VAL A 369 4.62 -14.18 23.81
C VAL A 369 3.94 -12.81 23.93
N SER A 370 4.29 -12.03 24.96
CA SER A 370 3.75 -10.68 25.15
C SER A 370 4.19 -9.69 24.07
N ASP A 371 5.43 -9.80 23.56
CA ASP A 371 5.89 -8.97 22.45
C ASP A 371 5.13 -9.31 21.14
N ALA A 372 4.84 -10.60 20.90
CA ALA A 372 4.11 -11.09 19.74
C ALA A 372 2.65 -10.61 19.74
N THR A 373 1.93 -10.87 20.84
CA THR A 373 0.53 -10.45 21.03
C THR A 373 0.37 -8.94 20.89
N ASN A 374 1.20 -8.14 21.58
CA ASN A 374 1.15 -6.68 21.46
C ASN A 374 1.40 -6.19 20.02
N SER A 375 2.35 -6.80 19.31
CA SER A 375 2.66 -6.41 17.94
C SER A 375 1.51 -6.74 16.98
N LEU A 376 0.85 -7.89 17.18
CA LEU A 376 -0.33 -8.31 16.42
C LEU A 376 -1.54 -7.42 16.70
N GLU A 377 -1.84 -7.11 17.97
CA GLU A 377 -2.94 -6.21 18.35
C GLU A 377 -2.77 -4.80 17.74
N MET A 378 -1.54 -4.29 17.71
CA MET A 378 -1.22 -3.04 17.05
C MET A 378 -1.38 -3.13 15.53
N ALA A 379 -1.02 -4.25 14.93
CA ALA A 379 -1.24 -4.51 13.51
C ALA A 379 -2.74 -4.57 13.18
N ILE A 380 -3.53 -5.26 13.99
CA ILE A 380 -5.01 -5.35 13.89
C ILE A 380 -5.64 -3.96 13.98
N THR A 381 -5.17 -3.12 14.91
CA THR A 381 -5.66 -1.73 15.04
C THR A 381 -5.45 -0.89 13.77
N LEU A 382 -4.45 -1.25 12.94
CA LEU A 382 -4.12 -0.54 11.70
C LEU A 382 -4.68 -1.21 10.44
N ASN A 383 -5.00 -2.51 10.52
CA ASN A 383 -5.62 -3.28 9.43
C ASN A 383 -6.64 -4.28 10.00
N PRO A 384 -7.81 -3.80 10.47
CA PRO A 384 -8.75 -4.59 11.26
C PRO A 384 -9.45 -5.71 10.48
N LEU A 385 -9.42 -5.66 9.14
CA LEU A 385 -10.01 -6.68 8.27
C LEU A 385 -8.98 -7.63 7.66
N ASN A 386 -7.74 -7.65 8.16
CA ASN A 386 -6.79 -8.70 7.81
C ASN A 386 -6.98 -9.88 8.78
N TYR A 387 -7.73 -10.88 8.34
CA TYR A 387 -8.03 -12.07 9.13
C TYR A 387 -6.76 -12.89 9.50
N GLN A 388 -5.71 -12.83 8.68
CA GLN A 388 -4.44 -13.53 8.94
C GLN A 388 -3.78 -13.06 10.24
N LEU A 389 -3.99 -11.80 10.65
CA LEU A 389 -3.50 -11.29 11.93
C LEU A 389 -4.21 -11.95 13.11
N TYR A 390 -5.54 -12.12 13.02
CA TYR A 390 -6.33 -12.78 14.05
C TYR A 390 -5.97 -14.26 14.14
N TYR A 391 -5.77 -14.91 12.99
CA TYR A 391 -5.32 -16.30 12.92
C TYR A 391 -3.92 -16.49 13.52
N THR A 392 -2.97 -15.62 13.18
CA THR A 392 -1.63 -15.67 13.79
C THR A 392 -1.70 -15.44 15.30
N LEU A 393 -2.58 -14.53 15.74
CA LEU A 393 -2.77 -14.23 17.15
C LEU A 393 -3.40 -15.41 17.91
N SER A 394 -4.38 -16.10 17.33
CA SER A 394 -4.93 -17.31 17.93
C SER A 394 -3.88 -18.40 18.07
N GLN A 395 -3.01 -18.58 17.07
CA GLN A 395 -1.89 -19.54 17.16
C GLN A 395 -0.93 -19.20 18.31
N VAL A 396 -0.63 -17.92 18.54
CA VAL A 396 0.19 -17.50 19.69
C VAL A 396 -0.49 -17.87 21.01
N TYR A 397 -1.80 -17.65 21.15
CA TYR A 397 -2.54 -18.02 22.34
C TYR A 397 -2.66 -19.54 22.55
N ILE A 398 -2.74 -20.33 21.47
CA ILE A 398 -2.67 -21.79 21.54
C ILE A 398 -1.32 -22.22 22.14
N VAL A 399 -0.21 -21.63 21.67
CA VAL A 399 1.13 -21.90 22.23
C VAL A 399 1.24 -21.47 23.69
N ASP A 400 0.62 -20.34 24.07
CA ASP A 400 0.55 -19.87 25.46
C ASP A 400 -0.36 -20.74 26.36
N GLY A 401 -1.20 -21.59 25.76
CA GLY A 401 -2.16 -22.45 26.45
C GLY A 401 -3.49 -21.77 26.81
N ASP A 402 -3.73 -20.55 26.33
CA ASP A 402 -4.99 -19.83 26.51
C ASP A 402 -5.96 -20.14 25.36
N GLN A 403 -6.56 -21.33 25.43
CA GLN A 403 -7.49 -21.83 24.42
C GLN A 403 -8.77 -20.98 24.30
N GLU A 404 -9.25 -20.39 25.40
CA GLU A 404 -10.44 -19.53 25.39
C GLU A 404 -10.21 -18.29 24.53
N THR A 405 -9.08 -17.60 24.76
CA THR A 405 -8.71 -16.44 23.97
C THR A 405 -8.39 -16.82 22.52
N ALA A 406 -7.77 -17.98 22.28
CA ALA A 406 -7.54 -18.48 20.92
C ALA A 406 -8.85 -18.66 20.13
N LEU A 407 -9.88 -19.27 20.73
CA LEU A 407 -11.19 -19.43 20.12
C LEU A 407 -11.88 -18.09 19.82
N GLN A 408 -11.73 -17.08 20.70
CA GLN A 408 -12.25 -15.73 20.43
C GLN A 408 -11.61 -15.11 19.18
N TYR A 409 -10.29 -15.22 19.02
CA TYR A 409 -9.61 -14.70 17.83
C TYR A 409 -9.93 -15.52 16.57
N LEU A 410 -10.12 -16.84 16.68
CA LEU A 410 -10.61 -17.68 15.58
C LEU A 410 -12.02 -17.27 15.13
N SER A 411 -12.93 -16.96 16.05
CA SER A 411 -14.24 -16.39 15.71
C SER A 411 -14.10 -15.08 14.93
N GLY A 412 -13.15 -14.21 15.33
CA GLY A 412 -12.82 -12.99 14.57
C GLY A 412 -12.32 -13.28 13.14
N VAL A 413 -11.55 -14.35 12.93
CA VAL A 413 -11.18 -14.80 11.57
C VAL A 413 -12.41 -15.15 10.76
N LEU A 414 -13.30 -15.97 11.33
CA LEU A 414 -14.47 -16.51 10.64
C LEU A 414 -15.56 -15.45 10.40
N GLN A 415 -15.60 -14.38 11.20
CA GLN A 415 -16.44 -13.20 10.90
C GLN A 415 -15.94 -12.41 9.68
N ILE A 416 -14.64 -12.40 9.41
CA ILE A 416 -14.05 -11.68 8.27
C ILE A 416 -14.00 -12.58 7.04
N ASN A 417 -13.55 -13.83 7.21
CA ASN A 417 -13.46 -14.85 6.18
C ASN A 417 -14.09 -16.17 6.71
N PRO A 418 -15.42 -16.34 6.54
CA PRO A 418 -16.14 -17.52 7.01
C PRO A 418 -15.65 -18.83 6.42
N ARG A 419 -14.99 -18.78 5.25
CA ARG A 419 -14.50 -19.95 4.52
C ARG A 419 -13.03 -20.27 4.80
N HIS A 420 -12.43 -19.68 5.83
CA HIS A 420 -11.03 -19.91 6.16
C HIS A 420 -10.82 -21.31 6.80
N ILE A 421 -10.61 -22.32 5.95
CA ILE A 421 -10.44 -23.73 6.34
C ILE A 421 -9.43 -23.92 7.49
N PRO A 422 -8.23 -23.31 7.48
CA PRO A 422 -7.29 -23.49 8.60
C PRO A 422 -7.84 -23.06 9.96
N SER A 423 -8.67 -22.02 10.01
CA SER A 423 -9.33 -21.60 11.25
C SER A 423 -10.44 -22.55 11.67
N ILE A 424 -11.25 -23.03 10.72
CA ILE A 424 -12.31 -24.01 10.98
C ILE A 424 -11.71 -25.28 11.59
N LEU A 425 -10.60 -25.77 11.03
CA LEU A 425 -9.90 -26.95 11.54
C LEU A 425 -9.30 -26.71 12.92
N LEU A 426 -8.70 -25.54 13.19
CA LEU A 426 -8.21 -25.23 14.53
C LEU A 426 -9.34 -25.16 15.57
N VAL A 427 -10.51 -24.63 15.21
CA VAL A 427 -11.69 -24.68 16.12
C VAL A 427 -12.11 -26.12 16.37
N ALA A 428 -12.14 -26.95 15.32
CA ALA A 428 -12.47 -28.37 15.45
C ALA A 428 -11.47 -29.08 16.38
N ASP A 429 -10.16 -28.92 16.16
CA ASP A 429 -9.11 -29.54 16.97
C ASP A 429 -9.19 -29.11 18.45
N LEU A 430 -9.37 -27.81 18.72
CA LEU A 430 -9.54 -27.31 20.08
C LEU A 430 -10.83 -27.85 20.74
N SER A 431 -11.92 -27.98 19.98
CA SER A 431 -13.18 -28.56 20.47
C SER A 431 -13.03 -30.04 20.80
N LYS A 432 -12.29 -30.78 19.96
CA LYS A 432 -11.95 -32.18 20.21
C LYS A 432 -11.13 -32.35 21.48
N GLU A 433 -10.13 -31.49 21.70
CA GLU A 433 -9.34 -31.47 22.93
C GLU A 433 -10.19 -31.16 24.17
N ALA A 434 -11.20 -30.31 24.02
CA ALA A 434 -12.18 -29.97 25.06
C ALA A 434 -13.27 -31.04 25.26
N GLU A 435 -13.19 -32.18 24.55
CA GLU A 435 -14.20 -33.25 24.52
C GLU A 435 -15.60 -32.80 24.01
N ASP A 436 -15.67 -31.66 23.32
CA ASP A 436 -16.88 -31.18 22.64
C ASP A 436 -16.95 -31.76 21.23
N LEU A 437 -17.44 -33.01 21.16
CA LEU A 437 -17.56 -33.76 19.92
C LEU A 437 -18.63 -33.21 18.96
N GLU A 438 -19.62 -32.47 19.48
CA GLU A 438 -20.68 -31.87 18.68
C GLU A 438 -20.10 -30.71 17.86
N THR A 439 -19.42 -29.77 18.51
CA THR A 439 -18.73 -28.66 17.84
C THR A 439 -17.62 -29.18 16.92
N TYR A 440 -16.85 -30.19 17.35
CA TYR A 440 -15.84 -30.83 16.52
C TYR A 440 -16.43 -31.32 15.18
N ALA A 441 -17.51 -32.09 15.24
CA ALA A 441 -18.16 -32.63 14.04
C ALA A 441 -18.78 -31.53 13.17
N ALA A 442 -19.40 -30.51 13.78
CA ALA A 442 -20.02 -29.40 13.08
C ALA A 442 -19.01 -28.62 12.22
N TYR A 443 -17.85 -28.26 12.79
CA TYR A 443 -16.81 -27.53 12.07
C TYR A 443 -16.10 -28.41 11.02
N LEU A 444 -15.92 -29.72 11.27
CA LEU A 444 -15.42 -30.63 10.23
C LEU A 444 -16.40 -30.74 9.05
N GLN A 445 -17.71 -30.80 9.32
CA GLN A 445 -18.73 -30.82 8.29
C GLN A 445 -18.74 -29.51 7.47
N ALA A 446 -18.52 -28.36 8.12
CA ALA A 446 -18.35 -27.08 7.44
C ALA A 446 -17.11 -27.07 6.53
N ALA A 447 -15.95 -27.51 7.01
CA ALA A 447 -14.73 -27.61 6.20
C ALA A 447 -14.92 -28.55 4.99
N LYS A 448 -15.60 -29.68 5.20
CA LYS A 448 -15.95 -30.62 4.14
C LYS A 448 -16.81 -29.95 3.06
N LEU A 449 -17.87 -29.24 3.47
CA LEU A 449 -18.77 -28.54 2.54
C LEU A 449 -18.03 -27.50 1.69
N ILE A 450 -17.14 -26.71 2.30
CA ILE A 450 -16.34 -25.71 1.58
C ILE A 450 -15.46 -26.39 0.52
N LEU A 451 -14.78 -27.48 0.89
CA LEU A 451 -13.93 -28.24 -0.04
C LEU A 451 -14.72 -28.89 -1.19
N GLU A 452 -15.95 -29.35 -0.93
CA GLU A 452 -16.84 -29.84 -1.98
C GLU A 452 -17.26 -28.73 -2.95
N GLN A 453 -17.60 -27.54 -2.42
CA GLN A 453 -17.96 -26.37 -3.23
C GLN A 453 -16.79 -25.86 -4.09
N GLU A 454 -15.55 -26.00 -3.60
CA GLU A 454 -14.32 -25.59 -4.31
C GLU A 454 -13.78 -26.68 -5.25
N GLU A 455 -14.52 -27.79 -5.44
CA GLU A 455 -14.11 -28.96 -6.21
C GLU A 455 -12.76 -29.56 -5.74
N ALA A 456 -12.39 -29.32 -4.48
CA ALA A 456 -11.11 -29.68 -3.88
C ALA A 456 -11.13 -31.05 -3.18
N THR A 457 -11.98 -31.98 -3.65
CA THR A 457 -12.21 -33.29 -3.01
C THR A 457 -11.05 -34.29 -3.16
N GLU A 458 -10.11 -34.00 -4.06
CA GLU A 458 -8.90 -34.81 -4.29
C GLU A 458 -7.79 -34.54 -3.26
N LEU A 459 -7.93 -33.51 -2.42
CA LEU A 459 -6.94 -33.18 -1.40
C LEU A 459 -6.87 -34.26 -0.31
N GLU A 460 -5.66 -34.56 0.17
CA GLU A 460 -5.44 -35.47 1.32
C GLU A 460 -6.23 -35.00 2.55
N LEU A 461 -6.25 -33.69 2.79
CA LEU A 461 -7.03 -33.04 3.84
C LEU A 461 -8.53 -33.39 3.77
N TYR A 462 -9.12 -33.42 2.58
CA TYR A 462 -10.54 -33.78 2.44
C TYR A 462 -10.79 -35.22 2.90
N GLN A 463 -9.90 -36.15 2.52
CA GLN A 463 -10.00 -37.56 2.92
C GLN A 463 -9.83 -37.73 4.43
N GLU A 464 -8.94 -36.96 5.06
CA GLU A 464 -8.76 -36.93 6.51
C GLU A 464 -10.01 -36.45 7.24
N ILE A 465 -10.64 -35.37 6.75
CA ILE A 465 -11.89 -34.83 7.32
C ILE A 465 -13.03 -35.86 7.22
N VAL A 466 -13.22 -36.49 6.06
CA VAL A 466 -14.26 -37.51 5.87
C VAL A 466 -14.07 -38.67 6.83
N LYS A 467 -12.84 -39.17 6.95
CA LYS A 467 -12.53 -40.26 7.88
C LYS A 467 -12.78 -39.85 9.34
N ALA A 468 -12.41 -38.63 9.73
CA ALA A 468 -12.63 -38.13 11.08
C ALA A 468 -14.13 -38.03 11.42
N LEU A 469 -14.97 -37.64 10.46
CA LEU A 469 -16.43 -37.59 10.62
C LEU A 469 -17.06 -39.00 10.76
N GLU A 470 -16.55 -40.00 10.04
CA GLU A 470 -16.99 -41.39 10.17
C GLU A 470 -16.73 -41.97 11.58
N GLU A 471 -15.63 -41.55 12.23
CA GLU A 471 -15.27 -42.00 13.58
C GLU A 471 -16.19 -41.45 14.68
N VAL A 472 -16.90 -40.35 14.43
CA VAL A 472 -17.71 -39.62 15.42
C VAL A 472 -19.23 -39.92 15.31
N ASP A 473 -19.66 -40.75 14.36
CA ASP A 473 -21.09 -41.08 14.08
C ASP A 473 -21.98 -39.82 13.94
N ALA A 474 -21.47 -38.83 13.20
CA ALA A 474 -22.04 -37.49 13.06
C ALA A 474 -23.14 -37.40 11.98
N GLY A 475 -24.03 -38.38 11.88
CA GLY A 475 -24.97 -38.53 10.76
C GLY A 475 -25.92 -37.34 10.51
N ASP A 476 -26.19 -36.52 11.53
CA ASP A 476 -27.08 -35.34 11.48
C ASP A 476 -26.57 -34.22 12.43
N VAL A 477 -25.37 -33.68 12.21
CA VAL A 477 -24.87 -32.53 12.99
C VAL A 477 -25.25 -31.22 12.29
N GLU A 478 -25.87 -30.30 13.03
CA GLU A 478 -26.21 -28.96 12.52
C GLU A 478 -24.93 -28.18 12.20
N LEU A 479 -24.92 -27.53 11.03
CA LEU A 479 -23.80 -26.67 10.64
C LEU A 479 -23.70 -25.48 11.60
N PRO A 480 -22.48 -24.98 11.87
CA PRO A 480 -22.31 -23.81 12.73
C PRO A 480 -23.12 -22.61 12.18
N GLU A 481 -24.11 -22.14 12.94
CA GLU A 481 -25.00 -21.03 12.55
C GLU A 481 -24.24 -19.70 12.35
N ASP A 482 -23.04 -19.59 12.91
CA ASP A 482 -22.16 -18.43 12.85
C ASP A 482 -21.31 -18.36 11.57
N LEU A 483 -21.30 -19.43 10.76
CA LEU A 483 -20.59 -19.47 9.48
C LEU A 483 -21.54 -19.16 8.33
N ASP A 484 -21.29 -18.06 7.63
CA ASP A 484 -21.92 -17.76 6.35
C ASP A 484 -21.27 -18.63 5.25
N LEU A 485 -21.81 -19.84 5.08
CA LEU A 485 -21.35 -20.86 4.14
C LEU A 485 -22.12 -20.84 2.81
N GLU A 486 -23.07 -19.91 2.63
CA GLU A 486 -23.70 -19.67 1.34
C GLU A 486 -22.64 -19.06 0.41
N GLY A 487 -22.46 -19.69 -0.76
CA GLY A 487 -21.34 -19.37 -1.64
C GLY A 487 -21.32 -17.89 -2.00
N ALA A 488 -20.13 -17.29 -1.98
CA ALA A 488 -19.86 -16.22 -2.92
C ALA A 488 -20.10 -16.85 -4.30
N GLU A 489 -21.16 -16.42 -5.00
CA GLU A 489 -21.39 -16.80 -6.39
C GLU A 489 -20.12 -16.42 -7.17
N GLY A 490 -19.27 -17.43 -7.34
CA GLY A 490 -18.02 -17.36 -8.07
C GLY A 490 -18.33 -17.31 -9.55
N GLU A 491 -18.84 -16.16 -9.99
CA GLU A 491 -18.78 -15.66 -11.36
C GLU A 491 -19.24 -14.18 -11.36
N GLU A 492 -20.25 -13.80 -10.56
CA GLU A 492 -20.75 -12.41 -10.54
C GLU A 492 -19.82 -11.41 -9.82
N GLY A 493 -19.07 -11.82 -8.79
CA GLY A 493 -18.15 -10.91 -8.07
C GLY A 493 -16.86 -10.55 -8.82
N LEU A 494 -16.48 -11.35 -9.83
CA LEU A 494 -15.38 -11.02 -10.75
C LEU A 494 -15.91 -10.18 -11.91
N GLU A 495 -17.13 -10.44 -12.37
CA GLU A 495 -17.84 -9.54 -13.28
C GLU A 495 -18.10 -8.17 -12.64
N GLU A 496 -18.40 -8.04 -11.34
CA GLU A 496 -18.58 -6.72 -10.68
C GLU A 496 -17.26 -5.92 -10.49
N LEU A 497 -16.10 -6.57 -10.60
CA LEU A 497 -14.81 -5.88 -10.70
C LEU A 497 -14.56 -5.35 -12.13
N GLU A 498 -15.30 -5.85 -13.13
CA GLU A 498 -15.31 -5.40 -14.53
C GLU A 498 -16.53 -4.53 -14.89
N GLU A 499 -17.68 -4.71 -14.24
CA GLU A 499 -18.99 -4.11 -14.49
C GLU A 499 -19.38 -3.14 -13.37
N GLY A 500 -18.57 -2.11 -13.16
CA GLY A 500 -19.03 -0.89 -12.52
C GLY A 500 -19.99 -0.12 -13.44
N GLY A 501 -21.21 -0.61 -13.64
CA GLY A 501 -22.29 0.17 -14.25
C GLY A 501 -23.38 -0.59 -15.03
N GLU A 502 -24.15 -1.45 -14.38
CA GLU A 502 -25.50 -1.80 -14.87
C GLU A 502 -26.57 -1.66 -13.77
N GLU A 503 -26.95 -0.44 -13.40
CA GLU A 503 -28.32 -0.21 -12.96
C GLU A 503 -29.24 -0.17 -14.20
N LYS A 504 -29.81 -1.30 -14.58
CA LYS A 504 -31.01 -1.31 -15.43
C LYS A 504 -32.20 -0.86 -14.59
N GLU A 505 -32.35 0.46 -14.47
CA GLU A 505 -33.61 1.08 -14.07
C GLU A 505 -34.68 0.70 -15.10
N THR A 506 -35.51 -0.29 -14.77
CA THR A 506 -36.73 -0.57 -15.52
C THR A 506 -37.72 0.56 -15.26
N LEU A 507 -37.66 1.59 -16.12
CA LEU A 507 -38.66 2.64 -16.19
C LEU A 507 -40.04 2.02 -16.46
N ASP A 508 -40.89 2.01 -15.42
CA ASP A 508 -42.32 1.77 -15.51
C ASP A 508 -42.97 2.88 -16.37
N PRO A 509 -43.55 2.57 -17.55
CA PRO A 509 -44.14 3.56 -18.42
C PRO A 509 -45.62 3.75 -18.06
N ASP A 510 -45.92 4.16 -16.83
CA ASP A 510 -47.26 4.65 -16.50
C ASP A 510 -47.24 5.57 -15.29
N LEU A 511 -47.07 6.88 -15.53
CA LEU A 511 -47.65 7.94 -14.70
C LEU A 511 -47.62 9.25 -15.50
N GLY A 512 -48.55 9.33 -16.46
CA GLY A 512 -49.06 10.60 -16.93
C GLY A 512 -49.90 11.29 -15.84
N ASN A 513 -49.81 12.62 -15.81
CA ASN A 513 -50.57 13.58 -14.99
C ASN A 513 -50.08 13.81 -13.55
N LEU A 514 -49.18 14.77 -13.36
CA LEU A 514 -49.49 16.11 -12.80
C LEU A 514 -48.26 17.01 -12.76
#